data_AF-A0A229R110-F1
#
_entry.id   AF-A0A229R110-F1
#
_cell.length_a   1.000
_cell.length_b   1.000
_cell.length_c   1.000
_cell.angle_alpha   90.00
_cell.angle_beta   90.00
_cell.angle_gamma   90.00
#
_symmetry.space_group_name_H-M   'P 1'
#
loop_
_entity.id
_entity.type
_entity.pdbx_description
1 polymer ?
#
loop_
_entity_poly.entity_id
_entity_poly.type
_entity_poly.pdbx_seq_one_letter_code
_entity_poly.pdbx_strand_id
1 'polypeptide(L)'
;MTDLNPPWNVTAFLGADPCLLDSVRELRARILFDRGRRPAFRRADGSHADDQDLDFGAWHFVARQRPDGPPLGYIRLSTPATGDSFQSRTYLGTERYEELLAAQGIDP
;
A
#
# COMPACT_ATOMS: atom_id res chain seq x y z
N MET A 1 33.80 -0.41 -14.61
CA MET A 1 32.33 -0.43 -14.40
C MET A 1 32.11 -0.39 -12.91
N THR A 2 31.81 0.80 -12.36
CA THR A 2 31.33 0.90 -10.99
C THR A 2 29.96 0.26 -10.96
N ASP A 3 29.73 -0.70 -10.08
CA ASP A 3 28.41 -1.30 -9.88
C ASP A 3 27.46 -0.18 -9.45
N LEU A 4 26.59 0.27 -10.36
CA LEU A 4 25.79 1.49 -10.17
C LEU A 4 24.64 1.30 -9.17
N ASN A 5 24.45 0.09 -8.65
CA ASN A 5 23.43 -0.22 -7.65
C ASN A 5 24.10 -0.77 -6.39
N PRO A 6 24.42 0.07 -5.38
CA PRO A 6 24.76 -0.45 -4.07
C PRO A 6 23.64 -1.39 -3.58
N PRO A 7 23.97 -2.47 -2.85
CA PRO A 7 22.98 -3.45 -2.42
C PRO A 7 21.92 -2.78 -1.55
N TRP A 8 20.65 -3.04 -1.88
CA TRP A 8 19.52 -2.58 -1.10
C TRP A 8 19.37 -3.43 0.17
N ASN A 9 19.10 -2.76 1.29
CA ASN A 9 18.67 -3.41 2.52
C ASN A 9 17.15 -3.47 2.50
N VAL A 10 16.59 -4.67 2.38
CA VAL A 10 15.13 -4.89 2.36
C VAL A 10 14.73 -5.57 3.66
N THR A 11 13.87 -4.91 4.43
CA THR A 11 13.22 -5.52 5.60
C THR A 11 11.81 -5.96 5.22
N ALA A 12 11.36 -7.06 5.80
CA ALA A 12 10.03 -7.59 5.59
C ALA A 12 9.33 -7.82 6.93
N PHE A 13 8.03 -7.51 7.00
CA PHE A 13 7.20 -7.81 8.15
C PHE A 13 5.77 -8.13 7.72
N LEU A 14 5.08 -8.94 8.53
CA LEU A 14 3.65 -9.22 8.35
C LEU A 14 2.82 -8.13 9.05
N GLY A 15 1.80 -7.61 8.38
CA GLY A 15 0.91 -6.57 8.89
C GLY A 15 0.03 -7.06 10.04
N ALA A 16 0.61 -7.07 11.25
CA ALA A 16 -0.08 -7.36 12.50
C ALA A 16 0.20 -6.30 13.59
N ASP A 17 1.31 -5.57 13.47
CA ASP A 17 1.72 -4.51 14.40
C ASP A 17 1.24 -3.13 13.90
N PRO A 18 0.33 -2.46 14.62
CA PRO A 18 -0.17 -1.14 14.24
C PRO A 18 0.92 -0.07 14.07
N CYS A 19 1.98 -0.07 14.89
CA CYS A 19 3.03 0.94 14.83
C CYS A 19 3.87 0.81 13.54
N LEU A 20 4.16 -0.42 13.13
CA LEU A 20 4.82 -0.69 11.85
C LEU A 20 3.92 -0.34 10.67
N LEU A 21 2.61 -0.61 10.80
CA LEU A 21 1.62 -0.26 9.77
C LEU A 21 1.49 1.26 9.58
N ASP A 22 1.43 2.03 10.64
CA ASP A 22 1.34 3.49 10.57
C ASP A 22 2.56 4.07 9.83
N SER A 23 3.75 3.54 10.10
CA SER A 23 4.99 3.95 9.43
C SER A 23 4.96 3.70 7.91
N VAL A 24 4.42 2.56 7.45
CA VAL A 24 4.32 2.26 6.02
C VAL A 24 3.17 3.00 5.34
N ARG A 25 2.06 3.24 6.06
CA ARG A 25 0.93 4.04 5.58
C ARG A 25 1.33 5.48 5.33
N GLU A 26 2.10 6.08 6.25
CA GLU A 26 2.65 7.43 6.06
C GLU A 26 3.60 7.48 4.86
N LEU A 27 4.54 6.53 4.76
CA LEU A 27 5.48 6.45 3.62
C LEU A 27 4.73 6.37 2.28
N ARG A 28 3.76 5.47 2.18
CA ARG A 28 2.95 5.28 0.97
C ARG A 28 2.15 6.53 0.62
N ALA A 29 1.51 7.15 1.62
CA ALA A 29 0.76 8.39 1.44
C ALA A 29 1.64 9.54 0.94
N ARG A 30 2.87 9.69 1.48
CA ARG A 30 3.84 10.69 1.00
C ARG A 30 4.26 10.47 -0.45
N ILE A 31 4.50 9.22 -0.84
CA ILE A 31 4.85 8.86 -2.22
C ILE A 31 3.67 9.17 -3.17
N LEU A 32 2.45 8.81 -2.77
CA LEU A 32 1.23 9.06 -3.55
C LEU A 32 0.89 10.55 -3.63
N PHE A 33 1.22 11.31 -2.58
CA PHE A 33 1.01 12.75 -2.51
C PHE A 33 2.03 13.56 -3.30
N ASP A 34 3.22 13.00 -3.59
CA ASP A 34 4.37 13.74 -4.14
C ASP A 34 3.97 14.79 -5.20
N ARG A 35 4.40 16.03 -4.98
CA ARG A 35 4.05 17.22 -5.79
C ARG A 35 2.55 17.52 -5.89
N GLY A 36 1.78 17.23 -4.83
CA GLY A 36 0.34 17.54 -4.75
C GLY A 36 -0.55 16.55 -5.50
N ARG A 37 -0.02 15.40 -5.92
CA ARG A 37 -0.82 14.32 -6.49
C ARG A 37 -1.78 13.79 -5.43
N ARG A 38 -2.96 13.30 -5.82
CA ARG A 38 -3.94 12.65 -4.94
C ARG A 38 -4.09 13.35 -3.55
N PRO A 39 -4.59 14.60 -3.51
CA PRO A 39 -4.54 15.45 -2.32
C PRO A 39 -5.26 14.88 -1.09
N ALA A 40 -6.16 13.92 -1.27
CA ALA A 40 -6.84 13.21 -0.18
C ALA A 40 -5.88 12.46 0.78
N PHE A 41 -4.64 12.16 0.35
CA PHE A 41 -3.63 11.54 1.23
C PHE A 41 -2.97 12.51 2.21
N ARG A 42 -3.28 13.81 2.16
CA ARG A 42 -2.84 14.79 3.15
C ARG A 42 -4.00 15.12 4.09
N ARG A 43 -3.79 14.91 5.39
CA ARG A 43 -4.75 15.24 6.46
C ARG A 43 -4.74 16.75 6.74
N ALA A 44 -5.76 17.22 7.47
CA ALA A 44 -5.93 18.64 7.80
C ALA A 44 -4.78 19.19 8.67
N ASP A 45 -4.16 18.35 9.50
CA ASP A 45 -3.00 18.67 10.33
C ASP A 45 -1.66 18.68 9.54
N GLY A 46 -1.70 18.41 8.24
CA GLY A 46 -0.53 18.35 7.37
C GLY A 46 0.19 16.99 7.35
N SER A 47 -0.23 16.03 8.17
CA SER A 47 0.27 14.65 8.12
C SER A 47 -0.21 13.92 6.87
N HIS A 48 0.44 12.79 6.55
CA HIS A 48 0.06 11.95 5.42
C HIS A 48 -0.37 10.57 5.92
N ALA A 49 -1.49 10.07 5.42
CA ALA A 49 -1.95 8.74 5.77
C ALA A 49 -2.71 8.09 4.62
N ASP A 50 -2.53 6.79 4.48
CA ASP A 50 -3.19 5.94 3.50
C ASP A 50 -3.69 4.69 4.22
N ASP A 51 -4.76 4.87 5.01
CA ASP A 51 -5.34 3.84 5.85
C ASP A 51 -6.08 2.83 4.97
N GLN A 52 -5.49 1.64 4.82
CA GLN A 52 -6.12 0.54 4.09
C GLN A 52 -6.22 -0.68 4.98
N ASP A 53 -7.42 -1.25 5.08
CA ASP A 53 -7.64 -2.47 5.86
C ASP A 53 -6.83 -3.65 5.29
N LEU A 54 -6.58 -3.64 3.97
CA LEU A 54 -5.73 -4.61 3.25
C LEU A 54 -4.27 -4.63 3.74
N ASP A 55 -3.86 -3.69 4.57
CA ASP A 55 -2.57 -3.74 5.24
C ASP A 55 -2.51 -4.86 6.29
N PHE A 56 -3.62 -5.23 6.90
CA PHE A 56 -3.66 -6.33 7.85
C PHE A 56 -3.54 -7.68 7.14
N GLY A 57 -2.61 -8.51 7.62
CA GLY A 57 -2.34 -9.82 7.02
C GLY A 57 -1.62 -9.78 5.66
N ALA A 58 -1.16 -8.61 5.21
CA ALA A 58 -0.26 -8.50 4.06
C ALA A 58 1.20 -8.51 4.50
N TRP A 59 2.08 -8.97 3.61
CA TRP A 59 3.52 -8.77 3.76
C TRP A 59 3.91 -7.37 3.27
N HIS A 60 4.72 -6.70 4.06
CA HIS A 60 5.26 -5.38 3.74
C HIS A 60 6.77 -5.47 3.59
N PHE A 61 7.27 -4.93 2.48
CA PHE A 61 8.70 -4.85 2.18
C PHE A 61 9.10 -3.39 2.11
N VAL A 62 10.15 -3.03 2.86
CA VAL A 62 10.68 -1.66 2.92
C VAL A 62 12.14 -1.69 2.50
N ALA A 63 12.48 -0.90 1.48
CA ALA A 63 13.83 -0.83 0.91
C ALA A 63 14.57 0.43 1.39
N ARG A 64 15.83 0.25 1.81
CA ARG A 64 16.74 1.31 2.27
C ARG A 64 18.12 1.14 1.63
N GLN A 65 18.83 2.24 1.39
CA GLN A 65 20.24 2.18 0.93
C GLN A 65 21.23 1.82 2.04
N ARG A 66 20.86 2.05 3.30
CA ARG A 66 21.63 1.70 4.50
C ARG A 66 20.65 1.12 5.53
N PRO A 67 21.07 0.21 6.44
CA PRO A 67 20.18 -0.40 7.42
C PRO A 67 19.31 0.63 8.19
N ASP A 68 19.93 1.70 8.66
CA ASP A 68 19.26 2.77 9.43
C ASP A 68 18.90 4.01 8.57
N GLY A 69 19.04 3.90 7.25
CA GLY A 69 18.73 4.99 6.33
C GLY A 69 17.23 5.21 6.17
N PRO A 70 16.78 6.31 5.55
CA PRO A 70 15.37 6.53 5.26
C PRO A 70 14.81 5.46 4.31
N PRO A 71 13.52 5.14 4.40
CA PRO A 71 12.90 4.20 3.49
C PRO A 71 12.70 4.90 2.14
N LEU A 72 13.12 4.23 1.05
CA LEU A 72 13.07 4.79 -0.31
C LEU A 72 12.22 3.93 -1.25
N GLY A 73 11.86 2.73 -0.84
CA GLY A 73 10.99 1.83 -1.61
C GLY A 73 10.04 1.09 -0.70
N TYR A 74 8.85 0.79 -1.22
CA TYR A 74 7.81 0.07 -0.52
C TYR A 74 7.05 -0.85 -1.47
N ILE A 75 6.83 -2.09 -1.05
CA ILE A 75 5.96 -3.05 -1.73
C ILE A 75 5.04 -3.68 -0.67
N ARG A 76 3.75 -3.78 -1.00
CA ARG A 76 2.79 -4.63 -0.27
C ARG A 76 2.51 -5.88 -1.10
N LEU A 77 2.56 -7.03 -0.44
CA LEU A 77 2.18 -8.32 -1.02
C LEU A 77 1.07 -8.91 -0.16
N SER A 78 -0.14 -8.89 -0.70
CA SER A 78 -1.29 -9.57 -0.09
C SER A 78 -1.25 -11.04 -0.50
N THR A 79 -1.42 -11.94 0.48
CA THR A 79 -1.43 -13.38 0.20
C THR A 79 -2.81 -13.82 -0.29
N PRO A 80 -2.94 -14.93 -1.02
CA PRO A 80 -4.25 -15.45 -1.40
C PRO A 80 -5.20 -15.65 -0.20
N ALA A 81 -4.66 -16.03 0.96
CA ALA A 81 -5.44 -16.19 2.20
C ALA A 81 -6.02 -14.88 2.76
N THR A 82 -5.45 -13.73 2.39
CA THR A 82 -5.88 -12.39 2.83
C THR A 82 -6.46 -11.56 1.69
N GLY A 83 -6.36 -12.02 0.44
CA GLY A 83 -6.83 -11.30 -0.74
C GLY A 83 -8.35 -11.16 -0.80
N ASP A 84 -9.08 -12.20 -0.41
CA ASP A 84 -10.55 -12.24 -0.49
C ASP A 84 -11.23 -11.20 0.39
N SER A 85 -10.62 -10.83 1.54
CA SER A 85 -11.17 -9.86 2.48
C SER A 85 -11.24 -8.43 1.93
N PHE A 86 -10.56 -8.12 0.82
CA PHE A 86 -10.43 -6.76 0.28
C PHE A 86 -10.70 -6.67 -1.22
N GLN A 87 -11.18 -7.74 -1.83
CA GLN A 87 -11.64 -7.76 -3.22
C GLN A 87 -13.06 -7.21 -3.28
N SER A 88 -13.27 -6.15 -4.08
CA SER A 88 -14.59 -5.54 -4.24
C SER A 88 -15.65 -6.56 -4.68
N ARG A 89 -15.29 -7.55 -5.50
CA ARG A 89 -16.18 -8.64 -5.91
C ARG A 89 -16.58 -9.54 -4.75
N THR A 90 -15.65 -9.89 -3.87
CA THR A 90 -15.93 -10.73 -2.69
C THR A 90 -16.75 -9.97 -1.65
N TYR A 91 -16.48 -8.68 -1.44
CA TYR A 91 -17.26 -7.83 -0.53
C TYR A 91 -18.68 -7.55 -1.03
N LEU A 92 -18.83 -7.19 -2.31
CA LEU A 92 -20.14 -6.83 -2.89
C LEU A 92 -20.98 -8.06 -3.24
N GLY A 93 -20.34 -9.22 -3.45
CA GLY A 93 -20.95 -10.35 -4.12
C GLY A 93 -21.05 -10.13 -5.63
N THR A 94 -21.28 -11.21 -6.37
CA THR A 94 -21.25 -11.20 -7.85
C THR A 94 -22.22 -10.19 -8.45
N GLU A 95 -23.49 -10.20 -8.02
CA GLU A 95 -24.56 -9.38 -8.60
C GLU A 95 -24.27 -7.87 -8.46
N ARG A 96 -24.00 -7.40 -7.23
CA ARG A 96 -23.69 -5.97 -7.00
C ARG A 96 -22.37 -5.53 -7.62
N TYR A 97 -21.41 -6.44 -7.76
CA TYR A 97 -20.16 -6.12 -8.44
C TYR A 97 -20.39 -5.92 -9.94
N GLU A 98 -21.22 -6.76 -10.57
CA GLU A 98 -21.59 -6.62 -11.99
C GLU A 98 -22.41 -5.35 -12.24
N GLU A 99 -23.34 -5.00 -11.34
CA GLU A 99 -24.05 -3.72 -11.38
C GLU A 99 -23.10 -2.52 -11.31
N LEU A 100 -22.09 -2.58 -10.42
CA LEU A 100 -21.08 -1.54 -10.30
C LEU A 100 -20.27 -1.37 -11.59
N LEU A 101 -19.84 -2.48 -12.21
CA LEU A 101 -19.09 -2.46 -13.47
C LEU A 101 -19.93 -1.87 -14.61
N ALA A 102 -21.19 -2.30 -14.75
CA ALA A 102 -22.11 -1.77 -15.75
C ALA A 102 -22.35 -0.27 -15.57
N ALA A 103 -22.49 0.21 -14.33
CA ALA A 103 -22.66 1.63 -14.03
C ALA A 103 -21.43 2.48 -14.40
N GLN A 104 -20.24 1.88 -14.47
CA GLN A 104 -19.02 2.53 -14.94
C GLN A 104 -18.77 2.34 -16.46
N GLY A 105 -19.69 1.66 -17.16
CA GLY A 105 -19.57 1.37 -18.60
C GLY A 105 -18.49 0.33 -18.92
N ILE A 106 -18.17 -0.54 -17.96
CA ILE A 106 -17.22 -1.64 -18.12
C ILE A 106 -18.01 -2.92 -18.31
N ASP A 107 -17.93 -3.52 -19.50
CA ASP A 107 -18.47 -4.87 -19.72
C ASP A 107 -17.58 -5.93 -19.03
N PRO A 108 -18.17 -7.00 -18.47
CA PRO A 108 -17.48 -8.01 -17.67
C PRO A 108 -16.41 -8.81 -18.45
#